data_AF-A0A3P6T3Y0-F1
#
_entry.id   AF-A0A3P6T3Y0-F1
#
_cell.length_a   1.000
_cell.length_b   1.000
_cell.length_c   1.000
_cell.angle_alpha   90.00
_cell.angle_beta   90.00
_cell.angle_gamma   90.00
#
_symmetry.space_group_name_H-M   'P 1'
#
loop_
_entity.id
_entity.type
_entity.pdbx_description
1 polymer ?
#
loop_
_entity_poly.entity_id
_entity_poly.type
_entity_poly.pdbx_seq_one_letter_code
_entity_poly.pdbx_strand_id
1 'polypeptide(L)'
;MRLSMTREIDDAEISYVSTSMSEHTTDAVMQIDDASDGVTVAEHESSKAFLRKTKSGRWWKSIRKERSSAIVKVKPLKSSWERKMRNKAELENVKKIQHELRDKLAAKRAAKIEARKEHERRQKENERKAEIVQVIKNTQKLKKAKKKQLRKIEKRDTTLNSAD
;
A
#
# COMPACT_ATOMS: atom_id res chain seq x y z
N MET A 1 4.21 -34.51 30.96
CA MET A 1 4.46 -34.39 29.51
C MET A 1 4.38 -32.92 29.13
N ARG A 2 5.52 -32.27 28.87
CA ARG A 2 5.58 -30.87 28.41
C ARG A 2 5.28 -30.86 26.91
N LEU A 3 4.17 -30.24 26.51
CA LEU A 3 3.91 -29.90 25.11
C LEU A 3 4.79 -28.70 24.74
N SER A 4 5.65 -28.91 23.75
CA SER A 4 6.51 -27.88 23.15
C SER A 4 5.66 -26.85 22.42
N MET A 5 5.68 -25.61 22.93
CA MET A 5 5.22 -24.42 22.22
C MET A 5 6.16 -24.16 21.03
N THR A 6 5.72 -24.52 19.83
CA THR A 6 6.29 -23.98 18.60
C THR A 6 5.87 -22.51 18.51
N ARG A 7 6.82 -21.62 18.78
CA ARG A 7 6.68 -20.19 18.49
C ARG A 7 6.65 -20.04 16.98
N GLU A 8 5.49 -19.72 16.43
CA GLU A 8 5.36 -19.19 15.09
C GLU A 8 6.14 -17.86 15.08
N ILE A 9 7.20 -17.80 14.28
CA ILE A 9 8.00 -16.58 14.10
C ILE A 9 7.19 -15.72 13.13
N ASP A 10 6.69 -14.61 13.65
CA ASP A 10 5.93 -13.60 12.92
C ASP A 10 6.73 -13.01 11.74
N ASP A 11 6.02 -12.65 10.67
CA ASP A 11 6.44 -12.09 9.38
C ASP A 11 7.14 -10.71 9.44
N ALA A 12 7.98 -10.45 10.45
CA ALA A 12 8.67 -9.17 10.66
C ALA A 12 10.07 -9.08 10.04
N GLU A 13 10.58 -10.12 9.38
CA GLU A 13 11.88 -10.11 8.69
C GLU A 13 11.75 -9.83 7.19
N ILE A 14 11.12 -8.72 6.82
CA ILE A 14 11.27 -8.11 5.48
C ILE A 14 11.51 -6.61 5.65
N SER A 15 12.50 -6.24 6.46
CA SER A 15 12.99 -4.86 6.52
C SER A 15 14.44 -4.74 6.99
N TYR A 16 15.34 -5.63 6.55
CA TYR A 16 16.76 -5.44 6.82
C TYR A 16 17.66 -6.28 5.90
N VAL A 17 17.85 -5.91 4.64
CA VAL A 17 19.12 -6.12 3.88
C VAL A 17 19.17 -5.17 2.68
N SER A 18 19.81 -4.00 2.85
CA SER A 18 20.72 -3.36 1.86
C SER A 18 20.97 -1.89 2.22
N THR A 19 21.85 -1.67 3.19
CA THR A 19 22.61 -0.42 3.32
C THR A 19 24.05 -0.79 3.63
N SER A 20 24.92 -0.72 2.63
CA SER A 20 26.40 -0.52 2.67
C SER A 20 26.92 -0.84 1.26
N MET A 21 27.76 -0.08 0.55
CA MET A 21 28.67 1.02 0.86
C MET A 21 28.88 1.87 -0.40
N SER A 22 29.01 3.20 -0.27
CA SER A 22 30.14 3.97 -0.81
C SER A 22 30.00 5.45 -0.44
N GLU A 23 30.65 5.86 0.64
CA GLU A 23 30.93 7.27 0.95
C GLU A 23 32.42 7.55 0.67
N HIS A 24 32.68 8.48 -0.24
CA HIS A 24 33.80 9.43 -0.30
C HIS A 24 33.40 10.37 -1.45
N THR A 25 33.21 11.68 -1.31
CA THR A 25 34.05 12.68 -0.65
C THR A 25 33.19 13.85 -0.18
N THR A 26 33.42 14.29 1.05
CA THR A 26 33.00 15.57 1.61
C THR A 26 33.78 16.74 1.02
N ASP A 27 33.16 17.92 1.07
CA ASP A 27 33.76 19.25 1.13
C ASP A 27 34.65 19.74 -0.02
N ALA A 28 34.02 20.53 -0.88
CA ALA A 28 34.64 21.71 -1.46
C ALA A 28 33.62 22.88 -1.42
N VAL A 29 33.33 23.35 -0.20
CA VAL A 29 32.88 24.73 0.02
C VAL A 29 34.12 25.60 -0.17
N MET A 30 34.31 26.13 -1.37
CA MET A 30 35.22 27.26 -1.58
C MET A 30 34.38 28.54 -1.52
N GLN A 31 34.42 29.18 -0.35
CA GLN A 31 34.21 30.61 -0.22
C GLN A 31 35.34 31.34 -0.96
N ILE A 32 34.98 32.28 -1.82
CA ILE A 32 35.87 33.35 -2.26
C ILE A 32 35.13 34.64 -1.95
N ASP A 33 35.63 35.31 -0.92
CA ASP A 33 35.24 36.65 -0.53
C ASP A 33 35.76 37.68 -1.54
N ASP A 34 35.03 38.79 -1.56
CA ASP A 34 35.15 39.98 -2.39
C ASP A 34 36.58 40.55 -2.48
N ALA A 35 37.08 40.65 -3.72
CA ALA A 35 38.06 41.65 -4.11
C ALA A 35 37.50 42.43 -5.29
N SER A 36 36.99 43.62 -4.96
CA SER A 36 36.65 44.67 -5.89
C SER A 36 37.86 45.07 -6.73
N ASP A 37 37.77 44.88 -8.05
CA ASP A 37 38.42 45.79 -9.00
C ASP A 37 37.39 46.14 -10.06
N GLY A 38 36.97 47.41 -10.00
CA GLY A 38 35.94 47.98 -10.83
C GLY A 38 36.38 48.03 -12.29
N VAL A 39 35.85 47.11 -13.08
CA VAL A 39 35.67 47.32 -14.52
C VAL A 39 34.17 47.33 -14.77
N THR A 40 33.65 48.53 -14.98
CA THR A 40 32.28 48.79 -15.40
C THR A 40 32.03 48.11 -16.75
N VAL A 41 31.58 46.86 -16.74
CA VAL A 41 31.02 46.24 -17.95
C VAL A 41 29.57 46.64 -17.97
N ALA A 42 29.33 47.73 -18.71
CA ALA A 42 28.04 48.26 -19.03
C ALA A 42 27.02 47.15 -19.29
N GLU A 43 25.89 47.25 -18.59
CA GLU A 43 24.58 46.74 -18.97
C GLU A 43 24.48 46.60 -20.50
N HIS A 44 24.61 45.38 -21.00
CA HIS A 44 24.26 45.04 -22.38
C HIS A 44 22.93 44.28 -22.37
N GLU A 45 21.92 44.91 -21.76
CA GLU A 45 20.49 44.76 -22.10
C GLU A 45 20.28 45.24 -23.55
N SER A 46 20.92 44.58 -24.50
CA SER A 46 20.80 44.91 -25.91
C SER A 46 20.92 43.63 -26.71
N SER A 47 19.78 43.30 -27.32
CA SER A 47 19.48 42.10 -28.10
C SER A 47 19.15 40.84 -27.31
N LYS A 48 18.07 40.90 -26.50
CA LYS A 48 17.07 39.82 -26.62
C LYS A 48 16.54 39.89 -28.04
N ALA A 49 17.29 39.26 -28.95
CA ALA A 49 17.01 39.23 -30.37
C ALA A 49 15.52 38.97 -30.52
N PHE A 50 14.87 39.85 -31.26
CA PHE A 50 13.47 39.85 -31.63
C PHE A 50 13.16 38.57 -32.42
N LEU A 51 13.23 37.42 -31.75
CA LEU A 51 12.94 36.11 -32.30
C LEU A 51 11.44 36.11 -32.52
N ARG A 52 11.04 36.01 -33.79
CA ARG A 52 9.64 35.97 -34.19
C ARG A 52 8.91 34.93 -33.35
N LYS A 53 7.84 35.34 -32.66
CA LYS A 53 6.95 34.44 -31.94
C LYS A 53 6.49 33.34 -32.92
N THR A 54 6.45 32.09 -32.45
CA THR A 54 5.95 30.99 -33.29
C THR A 54 4.56 31.36 -33.80
N LYS A 55 4.31 31.18 -35.12
CA LYS A 55 3.03 31.57 -35.75
C LYS A 55 1.79 31.06 -34.99
N SER A 56 1.90 29.91 -34.31
CA SER A 56 0.80 29.29 -33.56
C SER A 56 0.65 29.75 -32.10
N GLY A 57 1.63 30.44 -31.51
CA GLY A 57 1.58 30.90 -30.12
C GLY A 57 1.45 29.82 -29.02
N ARG A 58 1.42 28.53 -29.38
CA ARG A 58 1.28 27.40 -28.45
C ARG A 58 2.48 27.29 -27.52
N TRP A 59 2.24 27.32 -26.20
CA TRP A 59 3.28 27.32 -25.17
C TRP A 59 4.18 26.07 -25.20
N TRP A 60 3.65 24.91 -25.59
CA TRP A 60 4.43 23.66 -25.72
C TRP A 60 5.29 23.58 -26.99
N LYS A 61 5.17 24.56 -27.91
CA LYS A 61 6.04 24.67 -29.08
C LYS A 61 7.14 25.69 -28.79
N SER A 62 8.20 25.24 -28.12
CA SER A 62 9.40 26.04 -27.90
C SER A 62 10.10 26.38 -29.21
N ILE A 63 10.60 27.62 -29.33
CA ILE A 63 11.48 28.00 -30.44
C ILE A 63 12.77 27.18 -30.29
N ARG A 64 13.05 26.31 -31.27
CA ARG A 64 14.35 25.64 -31.30
C ARG A 64 15.42 26.67 -31.66
N LYS A 65 16.30 26.96 -30.71
CA LYS A 65 17.42 27.89 -30.88
C LYS A 65 18.58 27.28 -31.67
N GLU A 66 18.72 25.95 -31.59
CA GLU A 66 19.76 25.21 -32.28
C GLU A 66 19.47 25.04 -33.78
N ARG A 67 20.55 25.09 -34.58
CA ARG A 67 20.48 24.78 -36.01
C ARG A 67 20.05 23.32 -36.21
N SER A 68 19.32 23.04 -37.28
CA SER A 68 18.88 21.67 -37.63
C SER A 68 20.04 20.68 -37.81
N SER A 69 21.25 21.17 -38.06
CA SER A 69 22.50 20.40 -38.14
C SER A 69 23.02 19.91 -36.78
N ALA A 70 22.59 20.50 -35.66
CA ALA A 70 22.93 20.01 -34.31
C ALA A 70 22.18 18.72 -33.94
N ILE A 71 21.17 18.33 -34.74
CA ILE A 71 20.48 17.05 -34.58
C ILE A 71 21.40 15.95 -35.13
N VAL A 72 22.08 15.25 -34.24
CA VAL A 72 22.79 14.02 -34.60
C VAL A 72 21.76 12.98 -35.02
N LYS A 73 21.64 12.76 -36.33
CA LYS A 73 20.78 11.71 -36.91
C LYS A 73 21.47 10.36 -36.71
N VAL A 74 21.34 9.80 -35.51
CA VAL A 74 21.83 8.44 -35.23
C VAL A 74 20.95 7.44 -35.98
N LYS A 75 21.55 6.38 -36.54
CA LYS A 75 20.78 5.25 -37.09
C LYS A 75 19.92 4.68 -35.96
N PRO A 76 18.58 4.54 -36.14
CA PRO A 76 17.76 3.96 -35.10
C PRO A 76 18.30 2.56 -34.79
N LEU A 77 18.53 2.28 -33.51
CA LEU A 77 19.05 0.99 -33.08
C LEU A 77 17.99 -0.08 -33.35
N LYS A 78 18.03 -0.68 -34.55
CA LYS A 78 17.10 -1.73 -34.95
C LYS A 78 17.45 -2.98 -34.15
N SER A 79 16.59 -3.38 -33.22
CA SER A 79 16.70 -4.68 -32.57
C SER A 79 16.42 -5.79 -33.59
N SER A 80 17.20 -6.87 -33.52
CA SER A 80 16.92 -8.09 -34.28
C SER A 80 15.57 -8.68 -33.88
N TRP A 81 14.95 -9.45 -34.78
CA TRP A 81 13.69 -10.14 -34.50
C TRP A 81 13.79 -11.06 -33.28
N GLU A 82 14.89 -11.79 -33.17
CA GLU A 82 15.20 -12.64 -32.03
C GLU A 82 15.15 -11.88 -30.69
N ARG A 83 15.75 -10.68 -30.63
CA ARG A 83 15.71 -9.85 -29.42
C ARG A 83 14.29 -9.38 -29.10
N LYS A 84 13.46 -9.08 -30.11
CA LYS A 84 12.05 -8.75 -29.90
C LYS A 84 11.26 -9.93 -29.35
N MET A 85 11.51 -11.13 -29.86
CA MET A 85 10.87 -12.36 -29.40
C MET A 85 11.28 -12.71 -27.96
N ARG A 86 12.56 -12.58 -27.61
CA ARG A 86 13.03 -12.74 -26.23
C ARG A 86 12.32 -11.78 -25.28
N ASN A 87 12.29 -10.48 -25.61
CA ASN A 87 11.60 -9.48 -24.79
C ASN A 87 10.10 -9.77 -24.64
N LYS A 88 9.46 -10.27 -25.70
CA LYS A 88 8.04 -10.65 -25.66
C LYS A 88 7.81 -11.83 -24.71
N ALA A 89 8.66 -12.86 -24.78
CA ALA A 89 8.59 -14.02 -23.89
C ALA A 89 8.84 -13.62 -22.42
N GLU A 90 9.83 -12.77 -22.15
CA GLU A 90 10.09 -12.22 -20.82
C GLU A 90 8.88 -11.45 -20.28
N LEU A 91 8.29 -10.58 -21.10
CA LEU A 91 7.10 -9.81 -20.71
C LEU A 91 5.90 -10.71 -20.42
N GLU A 92 5.69 -11.76 -21.20
CA GLU A 92 4.63 -12.76 -20.96
C GLU A 92 4.86 -13.51 -19.65
N ASN A 93 6.11 -13.89 -19.34
CA ASN A 93 6.45 -14.55 -18.10
C ASN A 93 6.23 -13.63 -16.88
N VAL A 94 6.64 -12.37 -16.95
CA VAL A 94 6.39 -11.39 -15.88
C VAL A 94 4.89 -11.20 -15.64
N LYS A 95 4.09 -11.12 -16.72
CA LYS A 95 2.63 -11.01 -16.61
C LYS A 95 2.00 -12.23 -15.93
N LYS A 96 2.45 -13.45 -16.27
CA LYS A 96 1.97 -14.68 -15.63
C LYS A 96 2.27 -14.67 -14.14
N ILE A 97 3.50 -14.35 -13.75
CA ILE A 97 3.91 -14.26 -12.34
C ILE A 97 3.08 -13.20 -11.60
N GLN A 98 2.89 -12.02 -12.22
CA GLN A 98 2.07 -10.96 -11.63
C GLN A 98 0.62 -11.43 -11.43
N HIS A 99 0.05 -12.15 -12.39
CA HIS A 99 -1.30 -12.70 -12.29
C HIS A 99 -1.40 -13.71 -11.14
N GLU A 100 -0.48 -14.67 -11.06
CA GLU A 100 -0.44 -15.66 -9.99
C GLU A 100 -0.34 -15.01 -8.60
N LEU A 101 0.45 -13.94 -8.45
CA LEU A 101 0.53 -13.21 -7.19
C LEU A 101 -0.78 -12.51 -6.82
N ARG A 102 -1.46 -11.90 -7.80
CA ARG A 102 -2.77 -11.27 -7.57
C ARG A 102 -3.82 -12.30 -7.17
N ASP A 103 -3.84 -13.45 -7.83
CA ASP A 103 -4.78 -14.54 -7.53
C ASP A 103 -4.54 -15.10 -6.13
N LYS A 104 -3.28 -15.37 -5.77
CA LYS A 104 -2.92 -15.82 -4.41
C LYS A 104 -3.37 -14.82 -3.35
N LEU A 105 -3.18 -13.52 -3.59
CA LEU A 105 -3.62 -12.48 -2.65
C LEU A 105 -5.15 -12.39 -2.57
N ALA A 106 -5.84 -12.50 -3.71
CA ALA A 106 -7.30 -12.50 -3.75
C ALA A 106 -7.89 -13.70 -3.02
N ALA A 107 -7.33 -14.91 -3.23
CA ALA A 107 -7.73 -16.13 -2.55
C ALA A 107 -7.54 -16.02 -1.03
N LYS A 108 -6.39 -15.51 -0.57
CA LYS A 108 -6.13 -15.26 0.87
C LYS A 108 -7.16 -14.30 1.48
N ARG A 109 -7.50 -13.21 0.77
CA ARG A 109 -8.50 -12.24 1.23
C ARG A 109 -9.90 -12.86 1.28
N ALA A 110 -10.30 -13.61 0.25
CA ALA A 110 -11.58 -14.30 0.19
C ALA A 110 -11.73 -15.30 1.35
N ALA A 111 -10.71 -16.13 1.59
CA ALA A 111 -10.70 -17.09 2.70
C ALA A 111 -10.83 -16.39 4.07
N LYS A 112 -10.15 -15.26 4.27
CA LYS A 112 -10.29 -14.47 5.52
C LYS A 112 -11.70 -13.91 5.71
N ILE A 113 -12.33 -13.44 4.63
CA ILE A 113 -13.70 -12.93 4.65
C ILE A 113 -14.68 -14.07 4.98
N GLU A 114 -14.52 -15.23 4.34
CA GLU A 114 -15.36 -16.40 4.58
C GLU A 114 -15.22 -16.90 6.02
N ALA A 115 -13.99 -17.01 6.53
CA ALA A 115 -13.73 -17.38 7.92
C ALA A 115 -14.37 -16.40 8.92
N ARG A 116 -14.33 -15.09 8.62
CA ARG A 116 -15.01 -14.08 9.44
C ARG A 116 -16.53 -14.24 9.40
N LYS A 117 -17.12 -14.40 8.21
CA LYS A 117 -18.56 -14.60 8.05
C LYS A 117 -19.03 -15.86 8.79
N GLU A 118 -18.26 -16.93 8.72
CA GLU A 118 -18.56 -18.17 9.43
C GLU A 118 -18.47 -18.00 10.95
N HIS A 119 -17.46 -17.28 11.44
CA HIS A 119 -17.36 -16.96 12.86
C HIS A 119 -18.54 -16.09 13.33
N GLU A 120 -18.92 -15.05 12.57
CA GLU A 120 -20.10 -14.24 12.86
C GLU A 120 -21.40 -15.05 12.85
N ARG A 121 -21.54 -15.99 11.91
CA ARG A 121 -22.68 -16.92 11.88
C ARG A 121 -22.73 -17.76 13.15
N ARG A 122 -21.61 -18.37 13.54
CA ARG A 122 -21.51 -19.16 14.77
C ARG A 122 -21.78 -18.33 16.01
N GLN A 123 -21.33 -17.08 16.07
CA GLN A 123 -21.62 -16.19 17.19
C GLN A 123 -23.12 -15.87 17.28
N LYS A 124 -23.77 -15.52 16.16
CA LYS A 124 -25.23 -15.29 16.14
C LYS A 124 -26.03 -16.53 16.56
N GLU A 125 -25.60 -17.72 16.15
CA GLU A 125 -26.22 -18.97 16.60
C GLU A 125 -25.96 -19.24 18.08
N ASN A 126 -24.76 -18.97 18.57
CA ASN A 126 -24.42 -19.08 19.99
C ASN A 126 -25.19 -18.06 20.84
N GLU A 127 -25.40 -16.85 20.35
CA GLU A 127 -26.24 -15.83 20.98
C GLU A 127 -27.69 -16.31 21.09
N ARG A 128 -28.27 -16.81 19.98
CA ARG A 128 -29.60 -17.42 19.99
C ARG A 128 -29.71 -18.60 20.95
N LYS A 129 -28.67 -19.44 21.02
CA LYS A 129 -28.61 -20.59 21.95
C LYS A 129 -28.40 -20.15 23.40
N ALA A 130 -27.64 -19.09 23.64
CA ALA A 130 -27.42 -18.50 24.96
C ALA A 130 -28.69 -17.78 25.46
N GLU A 131 -29.51 -17.29 24.54
CA GLU A 131 -30.83 -16.74 24.83
C GLU A 131 -31.86 -17.83 25.20
N ILE A 132 -31.57 -19.12 24.96
CA ILE A 132 -32.43 -20.22 25.42
C ILE A 132 -32.44 -20.22 26.95
N VAL A 133 -33.50 -19.65 27.50
CA VAL A 133 -33.70 -19.56 28.94
C VAL A 133 -34.43 -20.78 29.47
N GLN A 134 -34.05 -21.19 30.68
CA GLN A 134 -34.73 -22.27 31.38
C GLN A 134 -35.92 -21.69 32.15
N VAL A 135 -37.14 -22.06 31.77
CA VAL A 135 -38.36 -21.63 32.48
C VAL A 135 -38.41 -22.26 33.87
N ILE A 136 -38.30 -21.43 34.91
CA ILE A 136 -38.34 -21.88 36.31
C ILE A 136 -39.80 -21.99 36.75
N LYS A 137 -40.35 -23.20 36.70
CA LYS A 137 -41.74 -23.48 37.10
C LYS A 137 -42.00 -23.34 38.61
N ASN A 138 -40.98 -23.52 39.45
CA ASN A 138 -41.12 -23.45 40.91
C ASN A 138 -40.09 -22.49 41.52
N THR A 139 -40.58 -21.36 42.04
CA THR A 139 -39.77 -20.26 42.58
C THR A 139 -39.16 -20.55 43.95
N GLN A 140 -39.68 -21.53 44.70
CA GLN A 140 -39.11 -21.94 46.00
C GLN A 140 -37.72 -22.54 45.84
N LYS A 141 -37.40 -23.11 44.67
CA LYS A 141 -36.08 -23.68 44.38
C LYS A 141 -34.98 -22.61 44.31
N LEU A 142 -35.29 -21.40 43.82
CA LEU A 142 -34.34 -20.28 43.81
C LEU A 142 -34.00 -19.83 45.24
N LYS A 143 -34.99 -19.84 46.15
CA LYS A 143 -34.78 -19.47 47.55
C LYS A 143 -33.87 -20.46 48.30
N LYS A 144 -33.82 -21.71 47.84
CA LYS A 144 -32.96 -22.77 48.39
C LYS A 144 -31.56 -22.83 47.76
N ALA A 145 -31.31 -22.09 46.68
CA ALA A 145 -30.04 -22.12 45.98
C ALA A 145 -28.95 -21.29 46.70
N LYS A 146 -27.68 -21.66 46.49
CA LYS A 146 -26.55 -20.96 47.12
C LYS A 146 -26.39 -19.55 46.53
N LYS A 147 -26.08 -18.56 47.38
CA LYS A 147 -25.90 -17.15 46.97
C LYS A 147 -24.92 -16.95 45.80
N LYS A 148 -23.90 -17.80 45.66
CA LYS A 148 -22.97 -17.77 44.51
C LYS A 148 -23.60 -18.20 43.18
N GLN A 149 -24.54 -19.16 43.20
CA GLN A 149 -25.26 -19.60 41.99
C GLN A 149 -26.28 -18.55 41.56
N LEU A 150 -26.98 -17.93 42.52
CA LEU A 150 -27.94 -16.86 42.25
C LEU A 150 -27.31 -15.65 41.54
N ARG A 151 -26.02 -15.37 41.78
CA ARG A 151 -25.27 -14.29 41.09
C ARG A 151 -25.02 -14.56 39.61
N LYS A 152 -25.09 -15.82 39.17
CA LYS A 152 -24.88 -16.22 37.77
C LYS A 152 -26.18 -16.27 36.96
N ILE A 153 -27.33 -16.18 37.62
CA ILE A 153 -28.65 -16.28 36.99
C ILE A 153 -29.09 -14.87 36.58
N GLU A 154 -29.30 -14.65 35.29
CA GLU A 154 -29.99 -13.48 34.76
C GLU A 154 -31.47 -13.80 34.57
N LYS A 155 -32.36 -12.85 34.88
CA LYS A 155 -33.78 -13.00 34.61
C LYS A 155 -34.08 -12.47 33.21
N ARG A 156 -34.75 -13.28 32.38
CA ARG A 156 -35.27 -12.90 31.06
C ARG A 156 -36.74 -13.29 31.02
N ASP A 157 -37.59 -12.39 30.56
CA ASP A 157 -39.03 -12.63 30.48
C ASP A 157 -39.36 -13.39 29.19
N THR A 158 -40.03 -14.54 29.34
CA THR A 158 -40.46 -15.39 28.21
C THR A 158 -41.93 -15.21 27.84
N THR A 159 -42.68 -14.47 28.66
CA THR A 159 -44.06 -14.14 28.38
C THR A 159 -44.05 -13.01 27.36
N LEU A 160 -44.27 -13.34 26.08
CA LEU A 160 -44.59 -12.36 25.07
C LEU A 160 -45.69 -11.45 25.64
N ASN A 161 -45.42 -10.15 25.69
CA ASN A 161 -46.39 -9.13 26.05
C ASN A 161 -47.60 -9.21 25.10
N SER A 162 -48.64 -9.96 25.49
CA SER A 162 -50.02 -9.57 25.22
C SER A 162 -50.30 -8.35 26.10
N ALA A 163 -49.90 -7.18 25.61
CA ALA A 163 -50.36 -5.90 26.12
C ALA A 163 -51.51 -5.45 25.20
N ASP A 164 -52.65 -5.15 25.83
CA ASP A 164 -53.80 -4.33 25.38
C ASP A 164 -53.96 -3.97 23.90
#